data_AF-A0A6M0GGT3-F1
#
_entry.id   AF-A0A6M0GGT3-F1
#
_cell.length_a   1.000
_cell.length_b   1.000
_cell.length_c   1.000
_cell.angle_alpha   90.00
_cell.angle_beta   90.00
_cell.angle_gamma   90.00
#
_symmetry.space_group_name_H-M   'P 1'
#
loop_
_entity.id
_entity.type
_entity.pdbx_description
1 polymer ?
#
loop_
_entity_poly.entity_id
_entity_poly.type
_entity_poly.pdbx_seq_one_letter_code
_entity_poly.pdbx_strand_id
1 'polypeptide(L)'
;MWQQTIDPNVHHLTYQGEALEPGQDYYWWGIEAVNKRSTRVIFRLMEPEKRDRITAELAELENQLKAEKASVSEVILARVNYFADQELWSDALREVYAREDFLEFSEKIT
;
A
#
# COMPACT_ATOMS: atom_id res chain seq x y z
N MET A 1 -16.03 13.31 8.86
CA MET A 1 -14.57 13.53 9.05
C MET A 1 -14.07 12.53 10.08
N TRP A 2 -13.13 11.66 9.70
CA TRP A 2 -12.56 10.65 10.59
C TRP A 2 -11.26 11.16 11.22
N GLN A 3 -11.02 10.78 12.48
CA GLN A 3 -9.86 11.16 13.28
C GLN A 3 -9.47 10.00 14.19
N GLN A 4 -8.17 9.79 14.39
CA GLN A 4 -7.64 8.86 15.38
C GLN A 4 -6.37 9.39 16.02
N THR A 5 -6.23 9.20 17.34
CA THR A 5 -4.97 9.40 18.05
C THR A 5 -4.05 8.21 17.78
N ILE A 6 -2.83 8.50 17.33
CA ILE A 6 -1.84 7.48 16.96
C ILE A 6 -0.89 7.25 18.14
N ASP A 7 -0.71 5.99 18.54
CA ASP A 7 0.32 5.60 19.50
C ASP A 7 1.71 5.70 18.84
N PRO A 8 2.72 6.30 19.50
CA PRO A 8 4.06 6.46 18.93
C PRO A 8 4.74 5.16 18.48
N ASN A 9 4.32 4.00 19.00
CA ASN A 9 4.87 2.68 18.66
C ASN A 9 4.14 2.02 17.48
N VAL A 10 3.13 2.67 16.91
CA VAL A 10 2.37 2.15 15.77
C VAL A 10 2.96 2.71 14.48
N HIS A 11 3.44 1.80 13.62
CA HIS A 11 4.03 2.13 12.32
C HIS A 11 3.07 1.95 11.14
N HIS A 12 1.90 1.35 11.37
CA HIS A 12 0.85 1.16 10.36
C HIS A 12 -0.53 1.33 10.99
N LEU A 13 -1.44 1.95 10.25
CA LEU A 13 -2.82 2.13 10.67
C LEU A 13 -3.78 1.81 9.52
N THR A 14 -4.80 1.00 9.82
CA THR A 14 -5.92 0.78 8.92
C THR A 14 -6.96 1.87 9.15
N TYR A 15 -7.39 2.52 8.06
CA TYR A 15 -8.48 3.48 8.08
C TYR A 15 -9.80 2.80 8.49
N GLN A 16 -10.49 3.37 9.48
CA GLN A 16 -11.73 2.81 10.07
C GLN A 16 -12.92 3.80 9.95
N GLY A 17 -12.82 4.79 9.07
CA GLY A 17 -13.91 5.72 8.81
C GLY A 17 -14.92 5.16 7.80
N GLU A 18 -15.83 6.01 7.36
CA GLU A 18 -16.78 5.70 6.30
C GLU A 18 -16.06 5.38 4.99
N ALA A 19 -16.65 4.48 4.19
CA ALA A 19 -16.07 4.10 2.91
C ALA A 19 -15.86 5.35 2.03
N LEU A 20 -14.64 5.47 1.50
CA LEU A 20 -14.27 6.55 0.59
C LEU A 20 -14.78 6.26 -0.83
N GLU A 21 -15.15 7.31 -1.55
CA GLU A 21 -15.65 7.25 -2.91
C GLU A 21 -14.48 7.20 -3.91
N PRO A 22 -14.47 6.21 -4.83
CA PRO A 22 -13.50 6.14 -5.91
C PRO A 22 -13.46 7.42 -6.75
N GLY A 23 -12.27 7.77 -7.25
CA GLY A 23 -12.08 8.93 -8.12
C GLY A 23 -12.10 10.29 -7.43
N GLN A 24 -12.38 10.34 -6.13
CA GLN A 24 -12.40 11.57 -5.35
C GLN A 24 -11.05 11.90 -4.72
N ASP A 25 -10.81 13.20 -4.53
CA ASP A 25 -9.62 13.73 -3.85
C ASP A 25 -9.89 13.87 -2.35
N TYR A 26 -8.94 13.42 -1.54
CA TYR A 26 -9.01 13.43 -0.09
C TYR A 26 -7.78 14.10 0.53
N TYR A 27 -7.96 14.52 1.77
CA TYR A 27 -6.90 15.14 2.57
C TYR A 27 -6.60 14.27 3.78
N TRP A 28 -5.32 13.95 3.97
CA TRP A 28 -4.82 13.42 5.22
C TRP A 28 -4.07 14.51 5.97
N TRP A 29 -4.44 14.70 7.23
CA TRP A 29 -3.84 15.69 8.13
C TRP A 29 -3.11 14.99 9.27
N GLY A 30 -1.83 15.31 9.43
CA GLY A 30 -1.06 14.98 10.63
C GLY A 30 -1.02 16.19 11.55
N ILE A 31 -1.62 16.06 12.75
CA ILE A 31 -1.59 17.12 13.77
C ILE A 31 -0.59 16.70 14.84
N GLU A 32 0.60 17.31 14.82
CA GLU A 32 1.51 17.26 15.96
C GLU A 32 1.13 18.36 16.99
N ALA A 33 1.57 18.21 18.24
CA ALA A 33 1.22 19.10 19.36
C ALA A 33 1.27 20.60 19.02
N VAL A 34 0.52 21.41 19.78
CA VAL A 34 0.11 22.83 19.55
C VAL A 34 1.16 23.80 18.96
N ASN A 35 2.45 23.49 19.03
CA ASN A 35 3.55 24.33 18.54
C ASN A 35 4.31 23.77 17.32
N LYS A 36 3.82 22.70 16.68
CA LYS A 36 4.44 22.10 15.49
C LYS A 36 3.55 22.26 14.25
N ARG A 37 4.19 22.29 13.08
CA ARG A 37 3.51 22.45 11.79
C ARG A 37 2.73 21.17 11.47
N SER A 38 1.41 21.29 11.29
CA SER A 38 0.60 20.18 10.78
C SER A 38 1.04 19.80 9.37
N THR A 39 1.07 18.51 9.08
CA THR A 39 1.30 17.99 7.74
C THR A 39 -0.03 17.83 7.01
N ARG A 40 -0.02 18.06 5.71
CA ARG A 40 -1.16 17.81 4.83
C ARG A 40 -0.69 17.08 3.60
N VAL A 41 -1.31 15.93 3.33
CA VAL A 41 -1.12 15.14 2.12
C VAL A 41 -2.44 15.09 1.37
N ILE A 42 -2.39 15.32 0.07
CA ILE A 42 -3.52 15.16 -0.83
C ILE A 42 -3.34 13.84 -1.56
N PHE A 43 -4.40 13.04 -1.64
CA PHE A 43 -4.40 11.80 -2.41
C PHE A 43 -5.73 11.63 -3.12
N ARG A 44 -5.71 11.00 -4.29
CA ARG A 44 -6.91 10.63 -5.04
C ARG A 44 -7.18 9.14 -4.86
N LEU A 45 -8.41 8.77 -4.56
CA LEU A 45 -8.77 7.36 -4.54
C LEU A 45 -8.84 6.82 -5.97
N MET A 46 -8.26 5.64 -6.19
CA MET A 46 -8.22 5.01 -7.50
C MET A 46 -9.63 4.78 -8.06
N GLU A 47 -9.80 5.00 -9.36
CA GLU A 47 -11.05 4.70 -10.07
C GLU A 47 -11.34 3.19 -10.09
N PRO A 48 -12.62 2.77 -10.05
CA PRO A 48 -12.99 1.35 -10.02
C PRO A 48 -12.45 0.58 -11.21
N GLU A 49 -12.50 1.15 -12.41
CA GLU A 49 -12.05 0.47 -13.64
C GLU A 49 -10.54 0.23 -13.62
N LYS A 50 -9.76 1.20 -13.12
CA LYS A 50 -8.31 1.04 -12.97
C LYS A 50 -7.99 -0.03 -11.93
N ARG A 51 -8.71 -0.04 -10.79
CA ARG A 51 -8.57 -1.06 -9.75
C ARG A 51 -8.89 -2.46 -10.28
N ASP A 52 -9.98 -2.60 -11.02
CA ASP A 52 -10.41 -3.89 -11.56
C ASP A 52 -9.42 -4.42 -12.60
N ARG A 53 -8.90 -3.53 -13.45
CA ARG A 53 -7.82 -3.85 -14.40
C ARG A 53 -6.56 -4.35 -13.68
N ILE A 54 -6.09 -3.61 -12.68
CA ILE A 54 -4.92 -4.01 -11.88
C ILE A 54 -5.15 -5.35 -11.19
N THR A 55 -6.35 -5.59 -10.68
CA THR A 55 -6.71 -6.86 -10.03
C THR A 55 -6.62 -8.03 -11.00
N ALA A 56 -7.10 -7.85 -12.23
CA ALA A 56 -7.00 -8.85 -13.28
C ALA A 56 -5.54 -9.10 -13.72
N GLU A 57 -4.76 -8.04 -13.94
CA GLU A 57 -3.34 -8.12 -14.32
C GLU A 57 -2.51 -8.85 -13.25
N LEU A 58 -2.74 -8.55 -11.96
CA LEU A 58 -2.08 -9.25 -10.85
C LEU A 58 -2.47 -10.72 -10.75
N ALA A 59 -3.75 -11.05 -10.98
CA ALA A 59 -4.19 -12.45 -10.98
C ALA A 59 -3.56 -13.24 -12.13
N GLU A 60 -3.42 -12.63 -13.31
CA GLU A 60 -2.71 -13.23 -14.44
C GLU A 60 -1.22 -13.44 -14.12
N LEU A 61 -0.54 -12.42 -13.60
CA LEU A 61 0.86 -12.50 -13.17
C LEU A 61 1.09 -13.64 -12.16
N GLU A 62 0.23 -13.76 -11.16
CA GLU A 62 0.32 -14.84 -10.18
C GLU A 62 0.12 -16.22 -10.79
N ASN A 63 -0.80 -16.36 -11.74
CA ASN A 63 -1.05 -17.64 -12.40
C ASN A 63 0.15 -18.06 -13.26
N GLN A 64 0.79 -17.13 -13.95
CA GLN A 64 2.02 -17.36 -14.71
C GLN A 64 3.15 -17.83 -13.78
N LEU A 65 3.39 -17.10 -12.69
CA LEU A 65 4.43 -17.45 -11.71
C LEU A 65 4.17 -18.79 -11.03
N LYS A 66 2.91 -19.13 -10.73
CA LYS A 66 2.53 -20.45 -10.20
C LYS A 66 2.83 -21.56 -11.20
N ALA A 67 2.57 -21.36 -12.49
CA ALA A 67 2.90 -22.33 -13.53
C ALA A 67 4.41 -22.56 -13.65
N GLU A 68 5.20 -21.51 -13.42
CA GLU A 68 6.67 -21.55 -13.36
C GLU A 68 7.22 -22.12 -12.05
N LYS A 69 6.34 -22.47 -11.09
CA LYS A 69 6.70 -22.93 -9.74
C LYS A 69 7.54 -21.92 -8.96
N ALA A 70 7.28 -20.63 -9.17
CA ALA A 70 7.91 -19.55 -8.43
C ALA A 70 7.65 -19.69 -6.92
N SER A 71 8.66 -19.35 -6.14
CA SER A 71 8.57 -19.26 -4.68
C SER A 71 7.67 -18.11 -4.24
N VAL A 72 7.25 -18.16 -2.97
CA VAL A 72 6.45 -17.07 -2.36
C VAL A 72 7.19 -15.73 -2.44
N SER A 73 8.50 -15.71 -2.22
CA SER A 73 9.31 -14.49 -2.28
C SER A 73 9.38 -13.92 -3.70
N GLU A 74 9.48 -14.76 -4.73
CA GLU A 74 9.47 -14.32 -6.13
C GLU A 74 8.12 -13.72 -6.53
N VAL A 75 7.02 -14.32 -6.07
CA VAL A 75 5.66 -13.77 -6.28
C VAL A 75 5.51 -12.40 -5.63
N ILE A 76 5.98 -12.22 -4.39
CA ILE A 76 5.94 -10.93 -3.71
C ILE A 76 6.77 -9.90 -4.47
N LEU A 77 8.01 -10.22 -4.84
CA LEU A 77 8.88 -9.31 -5.57
C LEU A 77 8.25 -8.89 -6.90
N ALA A 78 7.63 -9.81 -7.62
CA ALA A 78 6.92 -9.51 -8.86
C ALA A 78 5.73 -8.56 -8.63
N ARG A 79 4.94 -8.77 -7.57
CA ARG A 79 3.84 -7.86 -7.19
C ARG A 79 4.34 -6.47 -6.79
N VAL A 80 5.43 -6.40 -6.02
CA VAL A 80 6.08 -5.13 -5.63
C VAL A 80 6.52 -4.36 -6.87
N ASN A 81 7.23 -5.03 -7.80
CA ASN A 81 7.68 -4.41 -9.04
C ASN A 81 6.51 -3.94 -9.88
N TYR A 82 5.47 -4.76 -10.04
CA TYR A 82 4.26 -4.39 -10.76
C TYR A 82 3.62 -3.10 -10.18
N PHE A 83 3.46 -3.01 -8.85
CA PHE A 83 2.91 -1.81 -8.24
C PHE A 83 3.83 -0.59 -8.41
N ALA A 84 5.15 -0.76 -8.28
CA ALA A 84 6.12 0.31 -8.48
C ALA A 84 6.09 0.85 -9.92
N ASP A 85 6.01 -0.02 -10.93
CA ASP A 85 5.92 0.35 -12.34
C ASP A 85 4.62 1.12 -12.66
N GLN A 86 3.56 0.90 -11.89
CA GLN A 86 2.30 1.63 -11.97
C GLN A 86 2.27 2.90 -11.08
N GLU A 87 3.38 3.24 -10.44
CA GLU A 87 3.55 4.33 -9.46
C GLU A 87 2.64 4.20 -8.22
N LEU A 88 2.23 2.97 -7.90
CA LEU A 88 1.37 2.62 -6.76
C LEU A 88 2.20 2.30 -5.52
N TRP A 89 3.00 3.27 -5.07
CA TRP A 89 3.98 3.08 -3.99
C TRP A 89 3.36 2.62 -2.67
N SER A 90 2.14 3.06 -2.33
CA SER A 90 1.44 2.59 -1.12
C SER A 90 1.08 1.11 -1.20
N ASP A 91 0.66 0.62 -2.36
CA ASP A 91 0.37 -0.81 -2.58
C ASP A 91 1.67 -1.63 -2.59
N ALA A 92 2.72 -1.14 -3.24
CA ALA A 92 4.04 -1.77 -3.23
C ALA A 92 4.57 -1.94 -1.81
N LEU A 93 4.53 -0.88 -0.99
CA LEU A 93 4.95 -0.93 0.42
C LEU A 93 4.07 -1.87 1.24
N ARG A 94 2.75 -1.91 0.99
CA ARG A 94 1.85 -2.84 1.69
C ARG A 94 2.23 -4.29 1.45
N GLU A 95 2.67 -4.68 0.24
CA GLU A 95 3.14 -6.05 -0.02
C GLU A 95 4.33 -6.43 0.87
N VAL A 96 5.23 -5.48 1.13
CA VAL A 96 6.42 -5.71 1.97
C VAL A 96 6.05 -5.71 3.47
N TYR A 97 5.18 -4.79 3.91
CA TYR A 97 4.79 -4.65 5.32
C TYR A 97 3.69 -5.60 5.80
N ALA A 98 2.93 -6.23 4.89
CA ALA A 98 1.93 -7.25 5.25
C ALA A 98 2.56 -8.57 5.74
N ARG A 99 3.88 -8.65 5.83
CA ARG A 99 4.63 -9.76 6.42
C ARG A 99 5.19 -9.32 7.76
N GLU A 100 5.01 -10.14 8.79
CA GLU A 100 5.52 -9.90 10.15
C GLU A 100 7.06 -9.78 10.21
N ASP A 101 7.77 -10.24 9.16
CA ASP A 101 9.24 -10.31 9.10
C ASP A 101 9.87 -9.36 8.05
N PHE A 102 9.47 -8.08 8.04
CA PHE A 102 10.08 -7.04 7.17
C PHE A 102 11.62 -6.98 7.26
N LEU A 103 12.19 -7.37 8.41
CA LEU A 103 13.64 -7.36 8.63
C LEU A 103 14.40 -8.38 7.77
N GLU A 104 13.84 -9.57 7.53
CA GLU A 104 14.50 -10.60 6.69
C GLU A 104 14.48 -10.26 5.18
N PHE A 105 13.50 -9.49 4.73
CA PHE A 105 13.38 -9.11 3.31
C PHE A 105 14.44 -8.08 2.91
N SER A 106 14.83 -7.19 3.85
CA SER A 106 15.82 -6.14 3.60
C SER A 106 17.24 -6.64 3.36
N GLU A 107 17.61 -7.80 3.93
CA GLU A 107 18.95 -8.39 3.78
C GLU A 107 19.16 -9.07 2.43
N LYS A 108 18.10 -9.33 1.65
CA LYS A 108 18.20 -10.04 0.35
C LYS A 108 18.26 -9.13 -0.87
N ILE A 109 18.21 -7.81 -0.67
CA ILE A 109 18.22 -6.80 -1.76
C ILE A 109 19.47 -5.90 -1.68
N THR A 110 20.50 -6.31 -0.94
CA THR A 110 21.85 -5.69 -0.93
C THR A 110 22.88 -6.70 -1.43
#